data_AF-A0A8J2ETE7-F1
#
_entry.id   AF-A0A8J2ETE7-F1
#
_cell.length_a   1.000
_cell.length_b   1.000
_cell.length_c   1.000
_cell.angle_alpha   90.00
_cell.angle_beta   90.00
_cell.angle_gamma   90.00
#
_symmetry.space_group_name_H-M   'P 1'
#
loop_
_entity.id
_entity.type
_entity.pdbx_description
1 polymer ?
#
loop_
_entity_poly.entity_id
_entity_poly.type
_entity_poly.pdbx_seq_one_letter_code
_entity_poly.pdbx_strand_id
1 'polypeptide(L)'
;MTSVAKQVARIFAVEVFVKENVCFKMHEFHRDGVASHVHNIFADFAATPEDFHRRYHPLYSSFREGCLREGSWSEKRFKSHLLLPWLHEILAGNASLKALGQSLLGSDNIAIWSTDWCVKPAIRPSEETNGIEDDLQASAATTSPRAPAYYFTWHQDSTYSRLPDGITVWIAFSDVQESSGPVLFYPGSHKLGQLPHSEDRSDPNNMLAFGQQVTDEGMERLFRSLVEDNEGDGDVGVSDEVLGGDKRSRAVLGVVDQHSPPLVGGVPAGRTAGRDASPEPQEDATPTTTNNTKKRKIFSAHPLRPGDLSVHSFLTVHSSQPNKDTDRDRVGLAVRLVPLSCGIGRRDRVTPFVEDLQAKSHQEGGFQFETFIPKDEMGQREMEEWTLSMEREKELYFEDHQGMSYK
;
A
#
# COMPACT_ATOMS: atom_id res chain seq x y z
N MET A 1 16.82 -20.89 -31.27
CA MET A 1 16.59 -19.44 -31.03
C MET A 1 16.77 -19.19 -29.53
N THR A 2 17.59 -18.21 -29.16
CA THR A 2 18.06 -17.99 -27.78
C THR A 2 16.98 -17.36 -26.89
N SER A 3 17.07 -17.58 -25.56
CA SER A 3 16.11 -17.08 -24.56
C SER A 3 15.82 -15.58 -24.71
N VAL A 4 16.88 -14.79 -24.96
CA VAL A 4 16.82 -13.34 -25.18
C VAL A 4 15.86 -12.95 -26.33
N ALA A 5 15.74 -13.75 -27.39
CA ALA A 5 14.83 -13.45 -28.49
C ALA A 5 13.35 -13.60 -28.09
N LYS A 6 13.01 -14.56 -27.21
CA LYS A 6 11.66 -14.64 -26.61
C LYS A 6 11.40 -13.47 -25.65
N GLN A 7 12.43 -13.03 -24.93
CA GLN A 7 12.33 -11.94 -23.95
C GLN A 7 12.19 -10.57 -24.62
N VAL A 8 12.96 -10.30 -25.69
CA VAL A 8 12.85 -9.07 -26.49
C VAL A 8 11.57 -9.03 -27.33
N ALA A 9 11.12 -10.16 -27.87
CA ALA A 9 9.81 -10.24 -28.55
C ALA A 9 8.62 -10.01 -27.59
N ARG A 10 8.78 -10.27 -26.28
CA ARG A 10 7.80 -9.93 -25.23
C ARG A 10 7.77 -8.42 -24.88
N ILE A 11 8.76 -7.62 -25.30
CA ILE A 11 8.95 -6.24 -24.82
C ILE A 11 8.46 -5.17 -25.82
N PHE A 12 8.36 -5.48 -27.12
CA PHE A 12 8.12 -4.47 -28.17
C PHE A 12 6.81 -4.57 -28.96
N ALA A 13 5.86 -5.38 -28.48
CA ALA A 13 4.49 -5.37 -28.99
C ALA A 13 3.53 -5.84 -27.89
N VAL A 14 2.23 -5.77 -28.20
CA VAL A 14 1.12 -6.33 -27.43
C VAL A 14 0.71 -5.46 -26.23
N GLU A 15 -0.30 -4.62 -26.45
CA GLU A 15 -1.37 -4.45 -25.45
C GLU A 15 -1.89 -5.86 -25.15
N VAL A 16 -1.50 -6.43 -24.00
CA VAL A 16 -1.92 -7.80 -23.64
C VAL A 16 -3.37 -7.74 -23.19
N PHE A 17 -4.26 -7.84 -24.17
CA PHE A 17 -5.64 -8.27 -24.00
C PHE A 17 -5.62 -9.69 -23.39
N VAL A 18 -5.50 -9.75 -22.06
CA VAL A 18 -5.40 -10.98 -21.27
C VAL A 18 -6.53 -11.97 -21.58
N LYS A 19 -7.71 -11.41 -21.89
CA LYS A 19 -8.75 -11.88 -22.81
C LYS A 19 -9.29 -10.64 -23.55
N GLU A 20 -10.24 -10.79 -24.48
CA GLU A 20 -10.78 -9.74 -25.37
C GLU A 20 -11.31 -8.43 -24.71
N ASN A 21 -11.29 -8.29 -23.38
CA ASN A 21 -11.85 -7.14 -22.66
C ASN A 21 -10.94 -6.53 -21.56
N VAL A 22 -9.72 -7.02 -21.33
CA VAL A 22 -8.83 -6.48 -20.27
C VAL A 22 -7.96 -5.34 -20.83
N CYS A 23 -8.26 -4.10 -20.45
CA CYS A 23 -7.43 -2.95 -20.77
C CYS A 23 -6.29 -2.85 -19.74
N PHE A 24 -5.07 -3.18 -20.16
CA PHE A 24 -3.89 -3.11 -19.30
C PHE A 24 -2.61 -2.75 -20.05
N LYS A 25 -1.82 -1.85 -19.48
CA LYS A 25 -0.54 -1.40 -20.05
C LYS A 25 0.63 -1.99 -19.28
N MET A 26 1.03 -3.19 -19.67
CA MET A 26 2.17 -3.93 -19.09
C MET A 26 3.48 -3.12 -19.04
N HIS A 27 3.70 -2.23 -20.01
CA HIS A 27 4.88 -1.36 -20.03
C HIS A 27 4.90 -0.32 -18.90
N GLU A 28 3.74 0.17 -18.43
CA GLU A 28 3.66 1.11 -17.30
C GLU A 28 4.11 0.40 -16.02
N PHE A 29 3.61 -0.82 -15.76
CA PHE A 29 4.04 -1.62 -14.62
C PHE A 29 5.54 -1.90 -14.61
N HIS A 30 6.14 -2.34 -15.72
CA HIS A 30 7.59 -2.62 -15.72
C HIS A 30 8.44 -1.34 -15.58
N ARG A 31 7.99 -0.21 -16.13
CA ARG A 31 8.65 1.11 -16.00
C ARG A 31 8.58 1.63 -14.56
N ASP A 32 7.40 1.56 -13.95
CA ASP A 32 7.05 2.32 -12.73
C ASP A 32 6.88 1.44 -11.49
N GLY A 33 6.84 0.11 -11.62
CA GLY A 33 6.58 -0.83 -10.53
C GLY A 33 5.12 -0.85 -10.07
N VAL A 34 4.26 -0.06 -10.72
CA VAL A 34 2.84 0.10 -10.42
C VAL A 34 2.06 0.38 -11.70
N ALA A 35 0.83 -0.11 -11.74
CA ALA A 35 -0.20 0.31 -12.68
C ALA A 35 -1.57 0.36 -11.97
N SER A 36 -2.50 1.16 -12.47
CA SER A 36 -3.87 1.23 -11.94
C SER A 36 -4.88 1.33 -13.08
N HIS A 37 -6.17 1.51 -12.75
CA HIS A 37 -7.26 1.55 -13.71
C HIS A 37 -7.31 0.29 -14.60
N VAL A 38 -6.98 -0.86 -14.00
CA VAL A 38 -7.12 -2.15 -14.70
C VAL A 38 -8.56 -2.61 -14.54
N HIS A 39 -9.21 -2.84 -15.66
CA HIS A 39 -10.66 -3.10 -15.73
C HIS A 39 -10.95 -4.54 -16.18
N ASN A 40 -12.18 -5.00 -15.92
CA ASN A 40 -12.77 -6.22 -16.47
C ASN A 40 -12.08 -7.56 -16.10
N ILE A 41 -11.17 -7.59 -15.12
CA ILE A 41 -10.56 -8.84 -14.62
C ILE A 41 -11.61 -9.79 -14.00
N PHE A 42 -12.76 -9.27 -13.56
CA PHE A 42 -13.87 -10.05 -13.01
C PHE A 42 -15.06 -10.21 -13.99
N ALA A 43 -14.90 -9.92 -15.29
CA ALA A 43 -16.00 -9.94 -16.25
C ALA A 43 -16.71 -11.31 -16.37
N ASP A 44 -15.98 -12.42 -16.19
CA ASP A 44 -16.53 -13.79 -16.16
C ASP A 44 -17.42 -14.03 -14.91
N PHE A 45 -17.34 -13.18 -13.88
CA PHE A 45 -18.00 -13.31 -12.57
C PHE A 45 -19.01 -12.20 -12.27
N ALA A 46 -18.81 -11.00 -12.80
CA ALA A 46 -19.70 -9.86 -12.69
C ALA A 46 -19.56 -8.96 -13.91
N ALA A 47 -20.66 -8.64 -14.58
CA ALA A 47 -20.62 -7.98 -15.89
C ALA A 47 -20.29 -6.46 -15.82
N THR A 48 -20.45 -5.85 -14.65
CA THR A 48 -20.25 -4.41 -14.41
C THR A 48 -19.73 -4.18 -12.98
N PRO A 49 -19.12 -3.01 -12.67
CA PRO A 49 -18.77 -2.63 -11.30
C PRO A 49 -19.96 -2.68 -10.34
N GLU A 50 -21.13 -2.25 -10.79
CA GLU A 50 -22.38 -2.26 -10.02
C GLU A 50 -22.82 -3.69 -9.69
N ASP A 51 -22.67 -4.62 -10.65
CA ASP A 51 -22.92 -6.05 -10.46
C ASP A 51 -21.92 -6.69 -9.50
N PHE A 52 -20.63 -6.34 -9.61
CA PHE A 52 -19.58 -6.80 -8.69
C PHE A 52 -19.86 -6.34 -7.26
N HIS A 53 -20.13 -5.05 -7.07
CA HIS A 53 -20.49 -4.49 -5.76
C HIS A 53 -21.72 -5.18 -5.16
N ARG A 54 -22.80 -5.26 -5.94
CA ARG A 54 -24.08 -5.88 -5.54
C ARG A 54 -23.93 -7.35 -5.15
N ARG A 55 -23.05 -8.10 -5.82
CA ARG A 55 -22.81 -9.52 -5.55
C ARG A 55 -21.88 -9.75 -4.35
N TYR A 56 -20.75 -9.03 -4.27
CA TYR A 56 -19.67 -9.38 -3.35
C TYR A 56 -19.54 -8.49 -2.12
N HIS A 57 -19.97 -7.22 -2.16
CA HIS A 57 -19.90 -6.34 -0.99
C HIS A 57 -20.75 -6.86 0.19
N PRO A 58 -22.01 -7.35 0.00
CA PRO A 58 -22.80 -7.89 1.11
C PRO A 58 -22.18 -9.13 1.77
N LEU A 59 -21.54 -10.00 0.97
CA LEU A 59 -20.86 -11.21 1.47
C LEU A 59 -19.64 -10.82 2.34
N TYR A 60 -18.81 -9.91 1.83
CA TYR A 60 -17.72 -9.30 2.60
C TYR A 60 -18.23 -8.65 3.90
N SER A 61 -19.31 -7.85 3.86
CA SER A 61 -19.85 -7.18 5.04
C SER A 61 -20.29 -8.18 6.10
N SER A 62 -21.04 -9.22 5.71
CA SER A 62 -21.48 -10.28 6.62
C SER A 62 -20.30 -10.99 7.29
N PHE A 63 -19.28 -11.39 6.50
CA PHE A 63 -18.06 -12.00 7.00
C PHE A 63 -17.30 -11.10 8.00
N ARG A 64 -17.10 -9.83 7.64
CA ARG A 64 -16.40 -8.87 8.51
C ARG A 64 -17.15 -8.63 9.81
N GLU A 65 -18.47 -8.44 9.76
CA GLU A 65 -19.29 -8.24 10.95
C GLU A 65 -19.26 -9.46 11.88
N GLY A 66 -19.29 -10.68 11.32
CA GLY A 66 -19.08 -11.92 12.08
C GLY A 66 -17.73 -11.92 12.81
N CYS A 67 -16.65 -11.71 12.07
CA CYS A 67 -15.30 -11.68 12.64
C CYS A 67 -15.10 -10.56 13.69
N LEU A 68 -15.75 -9.41 13.53
CA LEU A 68 -15.72 -8.32 14.50
C LEU A 68 -16.48 -8.68 15.79
N ARG A 69 -17.67 -9.29 15.69
CA ARG A 69 -18.42 -9.79 16.87
C ARG A 69 -17.63 -10.85 17.65
N GLU A 70 -16.86 -11.67 16.95
CA GLU A 70 -15.99 -12.70 17.54
C GLU A 70 -14.62 -12.19 18.01
N GLY A 71 -14.27 -10.91 17.77
CA GLY A 71 -12.94 -10.36 18.08
C GLY A 71 -11.79 -10.99 17.28
N SER A 72 -12.07 -11.61 16.13
CA SER A 72 -11.11 -12.39 15.32
C SER A 72 -10.73 -11.74 13.98
N TRP A 73 -11.19 -10.50 13.73
CA TRP A 73 -10.96 -9.77 12.47
C TRP A 73 -9.47 -9.51 12.16
N SER A 74 -8.64 -9.17 13.16
CA SER A 74 -7.20 -8.89 12.97
C SER A 74 -6.45 -10.05 12.32
N GLU A 75 -6.92 -11.28 12.56
CA GLU A 75 -6.35 -12.51 12.03
C GLU A 75 -7.09 -12.98 10.77
N LYS A 76 -8.42 -13.14 10.83
CA LYS A 76 -9.24 -13.65 9.71
C LYS A 76 -9.29 -12.72 8.51
N ARG A 77 -8.83 -11.46 8.62
CA ARG A 77 -8.61 -10.59 7.45
C ARG A 77 -7.54 -11.13 6.49
N PHE A 78 -6.63 -11.98 6.98
CA PHE A 78 -5.60 -12.66 6.18
C PHE A 78 -6.08 -14.01 5.65
N LYS A 79 -5.67 -14.37 4.43
CA LYS A 79 -5.96 -15.66 3.75
C LYS A 79 -7.42 -16.12 3.76
N SER A 80 -8.37 -15.19 3.86
CA SER A 80 -9.81 -15.48 3.85
C SER A 80 -10.33 -16.20 2.60
N HIS A 81 -9.54 -16.28 1.52
CA HIS A 81 -9.83 -17.13 0.36
C HIS A 81 -9.72 -18.66 0.65
N LEU A 82 -9.21 -19.05 1.82
CA LEU A 82 -9.29 -20.41 2.35
C LEU A 82 -10.54 -20.63 3.22
N LEU A 83 -11.18 -19.54 3.65
CA LEU A 83 -12.34 -19.53 4.56
C LEU A 83 -13.68 -19.32 3.84
N LEU A 84 -13.65 -18.70 2.66
CA LEU A 84 -14.83 -18.21 1.95
C LEU A 84 -14.90 -18.79 0.53
N PRO A 85 -15.84 -19.72 0.25
CA PRO A 85 -15.97 -20.37 -1.07
C PRO A 85 -16.11 -19.38 -2.24
N TRP A 86 -16.91 -18.33 -2.08
CA TRP A 86 -17.10 -17.30 -3.11
C TRP A 86 -15.82 -16.50 -3.39
N LEU A 87 -14.99 -16.28 -2.37
CA LEU A 87 -13.74 -15.54 -2.52
C LEU A 87 -12.68 -16.41 -3.19
N HIS A 88 -12.64 -17.70 -2.86
CA HIS A 88 -11.81 -18.67 -3.56
C HIS A 88 -12.16 -18.74 -5.05
N GLU A 89 -13.45 -18.81 -5.38
CA GLU A 89 -13.96 -18.84 -6.75
C GLU A 89 -13.47 -17.65 -7.59
N ILE A 90 -13.67 -16.41 -7.11
CA ILE A 90 -13.29 -15.21 -7.89
C ILE A 90 -11.78 -14.92 -7.92
N LEU A 91 -10.97 -15.62 -7.11
CA LEU A 91 -9.52 -15.47 -7.08
C LEU A 91 -8.81 -16.66 -7.73
N ALA A 92 -8.85 -17.84 -7.11
CA ALA A 92 -8.16 -19.03 -7.60
C ALA A 92 -8.85 -19.64 -8.84
N GLY A 93 -10.16 -19.42 -9.01
CA GLY A 93 -10.89 -19.79 -10.23
C GLY A 93 -10.79 -18.76 -11.36
N ASN A 94 -10.15 -17.60 -11.15
CA ASN A 94 -10.14 -16.51 -12.12
C ASN A 94 -8.93 -16.58 -13.08
N ALA A 95 -9.18 -17.12 -14.27
CA ALA A 95 -8.18 -17.22 -15.34
C ALA A 95 -7.65 -15.84 -15.81
N SER A 96 -8.45 -14.78 -15.77
CA SER A 96 -8.02 -13.42 -16.15
C SER A 96 -7.06 -12.83 -15.10
N LEU A 97 -7.32 -13.06 -13.81
CA LEU A 97 -6.40 -12.70 -12.72
C LEU A 97 -5.09 -13.48 -12.83
N LYS A 98 -5.17 -14.80 -13.10
CA LYS A 98 -3.98 -15.64 -13.33
C LYS A 98 -3.13 -15.10 -14.48
N ALA A 99 -3.72 -14.89 -15.64
CA ALA A 99 -2.99 -14.50 -16.84
C ALA A 99 -2.45 -13.06 -16.76
N LEU A 100 -3.11 -12.14 -16.03
CA LEU A 100 -2.54 -10.86 -15.63
C LEU A 100 -1.28 -11.07 -14.78
N GLY A 101 -1.36 -11.91 -13.74
CA GLY A 101 -0.23 -12.23 -12.86
C GLY A 101 0.95 -12.87 -13.60
N GLN A 102 0.69 -13.84 -14.47
CA GLN A 102 1.71 -14.51 -15.28
C GLN A 102 2.42 -13.54 -16.23
N SER A 103 1.66 -12.62 -16.84
CA SER A 103 2.21 -11.59 -17.72
C SER A 103 3.14 -10.64 -16.95
N LEU A 104 2.70 -10.17 -15.78
CA LEU A 104 3.45 -9.21 -14.96
C LEU A 104 4.68 -9.79 -14.27
N LEU A 105 4.59 -11.03 -13.78
CA LEU A 105 5.71 -11.76 -13.18
C LEU A 105 6.62 -12.42 -14.21
N GLY A 106 6.25 -12.41 -15.50
CA GLY A 106 6.97 -13.09 -16.57
C GLY A 106 7.04 -14.61 -16.46
N SER A 107 6.33 -15.21 -15.49
CA SER A 107 6.37 -16.62 -15.10
C SER A 107 5.01 -17.27 -15.34
N ASP A 108 5.00 -18.43 -16.01
CA ASP A 108 3.77 -19.23 -16.18
C ASP A 108 3.40 -19.95 -14.87
N ASN A 109 4.38 -20.17 -13.98
CA ASN A 109 4.24 -20.85 -12.70
C ASN A 109 4.13 -19.84 -11.55
N ILE A 110 2.89 -19.49 -11.20
CA ILE A 110 2.54 -18.57 -10.11
C ILE A 110 1.51 -19.18 -9.16
N ALA A 111 1.39 -18.62 -7.96
CA ALA A 111 0.34 -18.94 -6.98
C ALA A 111 -0.09 -17.70 -6.18
N ILE A 112 -1.24 -17.79 -5.53
CA ILE A 112 -1.68 -16.83 -4.51
C ILE A 112 -0.93 -17.16 -3.22
N TRP A 113 -0.03 -16.28 -2.78
CA TRP A 113 0.73 -16.47 -1.54
C TRP A 113 -0.07 -16.08 -0.30
N SER A 114 -0.78 -14.94 -0.35
CA SER A 114 -1.61 -14.46 0.75
C SER A 114 -2.65 -13.44 0.24
N THR A 115 -3.69 -13.19 1.04
CA THR A 115 -4.69 -12.14 0.78
C THR A 115 -4.94 -11.33 2.04
N ASP A 116 -5.16 -10.01 1.96
CA ASP A 116 -5.39 -9.13 3.11
C ASP A 116 -6.47 -8.06 2.84
N TRP A 117 -7.49 -7.98 3.71
CA TRP A 117 -8.54 -6.95 3.64
C TRP A 117 -8.06 -5.60 4.20
N CYS A 118 -7.75 -4.67 3.30
CA CYS A 118 -7.29 -3.32 3.59
C CYS A 118 -8.46 -2.33 3.72
N VAL A 119 -9.11 -2.32 4.89
CA VAL A 119 -10.30 -1.49 5.18
C VAL A 119 -9.93 -0.14 5.80
N LYS A 120 -10.55 0.96 5.34
CA LYS A 120 -10.54 2.27 6.02
C LYS A 120 -11.97 2.70 6.32
N PRO A 121 -12.45 2.58 7.58
CA PRO A 121 -13.76 3.05 7.96
C PRO A 121 -13.98 4.53 7.63
N ALA A 122 -15.22 4.91 7.33
CA ALA A 122 -15.61 6.32 7.24
C ALA A 122 -15.35 7.04 8.59
N ILE A 123 -14.98 8.32 8.54
CA ILE A 123 -14.98 9.20 9.72
C ILE A 123 -16.42 9.64 9.98
N ARG A 124 -17.24 8.71 10.48
CA ARG A 124 -18.62 8.99 10.86
C ARG A 124 -18.61 9.94 12.07
N PRO A 125 -19.46 10.98 12.08
CA PRO A 125 -19.80 11.67 13.33
C PRO A 125 -20.34 10.64 14.32
N SER A 126 -20.04 10.80 15.61
CA SER A 126 -20.78 10.07 16.64
C SER A 126 -22.26 10.44 16.53
N GLU A 127 -23.15 9.45 16.60
CA GLU A 127 -24.57 9.73 16.79
C GLU A 127 -24.74 10.53 18.09
N GLU A 128 -25.35 11.72 18.00
CA GLU A 128 -25.83 12.42 19.19
C GLU A 128 -26.91 11.55 19.82
N THR A 129 -26.66 11.07 21.04
CA THR A 129 -27.63 10.29 21.81
C THR A 129 -28.81 11.19 22.20
N ASN A 130 -29.81 11.26 21.31
CA ASN A 130 -31.11 11.87 21.59
C ASN A 130 -31.84 11.04 22.66
N GLY A 131 -31.57 11.34 23.93
CA GLY A 131 -32.06 10.55 25.05
C GLY A 131 -31.92 11.26 26.39
N ILE A 132 -32.89 12.13 26.69
CA ILE A 132 -33.22 12.68 28.01
C ILE A 132 -32.15 13.62 28.61
N GLU A 133 -32.49 14.92 28.61
CA GLU A 133 -31.91 15.87 29.56
C GLU A 133 -32.33 15.45 30.98
N ASP A 134 -31.36 15.07 31.82
CA ASP A 134 -31.51 15.13 33.27
C ASP A 134 -30.22 15.73 33.85
N ASP A 135 -30.38 16.71 34.74
CA ASP A 135 -29.30 17.57 35.22
C ASP A 135 -28.22 16.77 35.97
N LEU A 136 -26.94 16.98 35.63
CA LEU A 136 -25.82 16.95 36.59
C LEU A 136 -24.52 17.49 35.98
N GLN A 137 -23.95 18.52 36.64
CA GLN A 137 -22.72 19.19 36.21
C GLN A 137 -21.47 18.32 36.38
N ALA A 138 -20.71 18.08 35.30
CA ALA A 138 -19.31 17.64 35.41
C ALA A 138 -18.44 18.03 34.19
N SER A 139 -17.42 18.85 34.45
CA SER A 139 -16.07 18.83 33.86
C SER A 139 -15.86 18.51 32.36
N ALA A 140 -15.50 19.55 31.61
CA ALA A 140 -14.43 19.61 30.60
C ALA A 140 -14.21 18.44 29.60
N ALA A 141 -14.34 18.79 28.31
CA ALA A 141 -13.67 18.15 27.16
C ALA A 141 -14.08 16.71 26.77
N THR A 142 -15.38 16.46 26.64
CA THR A 142 -15.89 15.26 25.94
C THR A 142 -15.86 15.45 24.41
N THR A 143 -14.68 15.43 23.80
CA THR A 143 -14.60 15.25 22.34
C THR A 143 -15.09 13.85 22.00
N SER A 144 -16.28 13.77 21.42
CA SER A 144 -16.87 12.49 21.01
C SER A 144 -15.93 11.72 20.07
N PRO A 145 -15.75 10.40 20.25
CA PRO A 145 -14.70 9.66 19.55
C PRO A 145 -15.01 9.57 18.05
N ARG A 146 -14.32 10.40 17.25
CA ARG A 146 -14.20 10.19 15.81
C ARG A 146 -13.64 8.80 15.55
N ALA A 147 -14.12 8.13 14.51
CA ALA A 147 -13.55 6.85 14.09
C ALA A 147 -12.03 6.98 13.87
N PRO A 148 -11.22 5.98 14.30
CA PRO A 148 -9.77 6.04 14.24
C PRO A 148 -9.27 6.28 12.80
N ALA A 149 -8.39 7.27 12.66
CA ALA A 149 -7.86 7.73 11.38
C ALA A 149 -6.74 6.80 10.88
N TYR A 150 -7.10 5.56 10.57
CA TYR A 150 -6.14 4.52 10.21
C TYR A 150 -5.34 4.87 8.96
N TYR A 151 -4.03 4.66 8.95
CA TYR A 151 -3.15 4.90 7.79
C TYR A 151 -2.14 3.74 7.61
N PHE A 152 -1.35 3.82 6.55
CA PHE A 152 -0.17 2.98 6.31
C PHE A 152 0.99 3.92 5.98
N THR A 153 2.12 3.80 6.69
CA THR A 153 3.37 4.53 6.40
C THR A 153 3.94 4.18 5.02
N TRP A 154 4.95 4.92 4.55
CA TRP A 154 5.70 4.54 3.35
C TRP A 154 6.48 3.24 3.61
N HIS A 155 6.18 2.17 2.88
CA HIS A 155 6.75 0.84 3.09
C HIS A 155 6.84 0.04 1.78
N GLN A 156 7.46 -1.14 1.85
CA GLN A 156 7.49 -2.18 0.80
C GLN A 156 6.85 -3.48 1.36
N ASP A 157 6.16 -4.25 0.51
CA ASP A 157 5.55 -5.54 0.91
C ASP A 157 6.62 -6.65 1.15
N SER A 158 7.79 -6.53 0.50
CA SER A 158 8.87 -7.53 0.61
C SER A 158 9.47 -7.61 2.02
N THR A 159 9.42 -6.51 2.80
CA THR A 159 10.12 -6.34 4.09
C THR A 159 9.93 -7.50 5.07
N TYR A 160 8.72 -8.07 5.20
CA TYR A 160 8.43 -9.18 6.12
C TYR A 160 8.01 -10.47 5.42
N SER A 161 7.57 -10.41 4.16
CA SER A 161 7.42 -11.63 3.38
C SER A 161 8.78 -12.27 3.08
N ARG A 162 9.88 -11.50 3.01
CA ARG A 162 11.23 -11.95 2.63
C ARG A 162 11.24 -12.65 1.26
N LEU A 163 10.26 -12.35 0.41
CA LEU A 163 10.16 -12.87 -0.95
C LEU A 163 10.91 -11.93 -1.91
N PRO A 164 11.81 -12.46 -2.75
CA PRO A 164 12.65 -11.65 -3.63
C PRO A 164 11.87 -11.04 -4.80
N ASP A 165 10.73 -11.61 -5.15
CA ASP A 165 9.85 -11.16 -6.22
C ASP A 165 8.38 -11.51 -5.88
N GLY A 166 7.46 -10.78 -6.48
CA GLY A 166 6.02 -10.86 -6.22
C GLY A 166 5.30 -9.55 -6.52
N ILE A 167 3.99 -9.64 -6.72
CA ILE A 167 3.10 -8.51 -6.97
C ILE A 167 1.90 -8.54 -6.03
N THR A 168 1.48 -7.36 -5.60
CA THR A 168 0.22 -7.16 -4.90
C THR A 168 -0.81 -6.63 -5.91
N VAL A 169 -1.84 -7.43 -6.18
CA VAL A 169 -3.04 -7.03 -6.91
C VAL A 169 -4.05 -6.50 -5.89
N TRP A 170 -4.26 -5.19 -5.85
CA TRP A 170 -5.20 -4.54 -4.94
C TRP A 170 -6.54 -4.31 -5.64
N ILE A 171 -7.57 -5.06 -5.23
CA ILE A 171 -8.92 -5.05 -5.81
C ILE A 171 -9.81 -4.10 -5.02
N ALA A 172 -10.47 -3.17 -5.70
CA ALA A 172 -11.50 -2.32 -5.10
C ALA A 172 -12.79 -3.11 -4.84
N PHE A 173 -13.29 -3.10 -3.61
CA PHE A 173 -14.59 -3.65 -3.23
C PHE A 173 -15.64 -2.55 -2.97
N SER A 174 -15.19 -1.34 -2.65
CA SER A 174 -15.96 -0.10 -2.67
C SER A 174 -15.48 0.80 -3.81
N ASP A 175 -16.16 1.92 -4.05
CA ASP A 175 -15.53 3.06 -4.74
C ASP A 175 -14.28 3.51 -3.98
N VAL A 176 -13.30 4.05 -4.72
CA VAL A 176 -12.09 4.68 -4.19
C VAL A 176 -11.92 6.04 -4.84
N GLN A 177 -12.18 7.10 -4.07
CA GLN A 177 -11.93 8.49 -4.46
C GLN A 177 -10.63 9.01 -3.80
N GLU A 178 -10.23 10.24 -4.12
CA GLU A 178 -9.07 10.90 -3.49
C GLU A 178 -9.25 11.03 -1.95
N SER A 179 -10.48 11.29 -1.50
CA SER A 179 -10.86 11.41 -0.08
C SER A 179 -10.87 10.07 0.65
N SER A 180 -11.10 8.95 -0.05
CA SER A 180 -11.23 7.60 0.51
C SER A 180 -9.92 6.98 1.04
N GLY A 181 -8.84 7.78 1.08
CA GLY A 181 -7.50 7.34 1.47
C GLY A 181 -6.93 6.29 0.49
N PRO A 182 -6.76 6.61 -0.80
CA PRO A 182 -6.26 5.67 -1.80
C PRO A 182 -4.80 5.26 -1.54
N VAL A 183 -4.36 4.18 -2.19
CA VAL A 183 -2.93 3.81 -2.18
C VAL A 183 -2.14 4.82 -3.01
N LEU A 184 -1.00 5.23 -2.46
CA LEU A 184 -0.05 6.19 -3.02
C LEU A 184 1.28 5.47 -3.25
N PHE A 185 1.95 5.76 -4.37
CA PHE A 185 3.15 5.07 -4.83
C PHE A 185 4.23 6.05 -5.26
N TYR A 186 5.49 5.62 -5.18
CA TYR A 186 6.61 6.26 -5.88
C TYR A 186 6.99 5.47 -7.15
N PRO A 187 6.62 5.94 -8.35
CA PRO A 187 6.96 5.28 -9.61
C PRO A 187 8.46 5.05 -9.81
N GLY A 188 8.83 3.81 -10.11
CA GLY A 188 10.19 3.36 -10.37
C GLY A 188 10.97 2.92 -9.13
N SER A 189 10.41 3.08 -7.92
CA SER A 189 11.08 2.76 -6.65
C SER A 189 11.45 1.27 -6.50
N HIS A 190 10.72 0.36 -7.16
CA HIS A 190 11.02 -1.08 -7.18
C HIS A 190 12.41 -1.41 -7.74
N LYS A 191 12.96 -0.56 -8.62
CA LYS A 191 14.30 -0.73 -9.20
C LYS A 191 15.43 -0.56 -8.19
N LEU A 192 15.16 0.03 -7.03
CA LEU A 192 16.14 0.22 -5.95
C LEU A 192 16.31 -1.02 -5.07
N GLY A 193 15.50 -2.06 -5.29
CA GLY A 193 15.41 -3.21 -4.41
C GLY A 193 14.77 -2.85 -3.06
N GLN A 194 15.05 -3.68 -2.06
CA GLN A 194 14.60 -3.44 -0.70
C GLN A 194 15.38 -2.25 -0.08
N LEU A 195 14.65 -1.23 0.40
CA LEU A 195 15.21 -0.08 1.10
C LEU A 195 15.29 -0.35 2.62
N PRO A 196 16.17 0.34 3.36
CA PRO A 196 16.27 0.17 4.81
C PRO A 196 14.97 0.63 5.49
N HIS A 197 14.43 -0.23 6.36
CA HIS A 197 13.20 0.01 7.11
C HIS A 197 13.46 0.14 8.62
N SER A 198 12.59 0.88 9.30
CA SER A 198 12.50 0.97 10.77
C SER A 198 11.10 0.60 11.24
N GLU A 199 10.96 0.17 12.48
CA GLU A 199 9.68 -0.18 13.12
C GLU A 199 9.29 0.87 14.16
N ASP A 200 8.05 1.35 14.12
CA ASP A 200 7.45 2.15 15.20
C ASP A 200 6.02 1.69 15.48
N ARG A 201 5.84 1.00 16.62
CA ARG A 201 4.55 0.45 17.06
C ARG A 201 3.79 1.37 18.02
N SER A 202 4.28 2.58 18.27
CA SER A 202 3.68 3.53 19.22
C SER A 202 2.32 4.08 18.75
N ASP A 203 2.11 4.23 17.43
CA ASP A 203 0.82 4.64 16.88
C ASP A 203 -0.09 3.42 16.58
N PRO A 204 -1.23 3.26 17.28
CA PRO A 204 -2.22 2.22 16.99
C PRO A 204 -2.97 2.45 15.67
N ASN A 205 -2.93 3.65 15.09
CA ASN A 205 -3.60 3.97 13.82
C ASN A 205 -2.79 3.53 12.59
N ASN A 206 -1.48 3.25 12.72
CA ASN A 206 -0.71 2.62 11.65
C ASN A 206 -1.08 1.13 11.57
N MET A 207 -1.75 0.72 10.50
CA MET A 207 -2.30 -0.63 10.31
C MET A 207 -1.23 -1.71 10.04
N LEU A 208 0.03 -1.31 9.85
CA LEU A 208 1.14 -2.23 9.67
C LEU A 208 1.51 -2.92 11.00
N ALA A 209 1.69 -4.25 10.96
CA ALA A 209 1.88 -5.10 12.15
C ALA A 209 2.99 -4.61 13.09
N PHE A 210 4.11 -4.18 12.51
CA PHE A 210 5.27 -3.63 13.21
C PHE A 210 5.39 -2.10 13.06
N GLY A 211 4.37 -1.47 12.46
CA GLY A 211 4.39 -0.04 12.12
C GLY A 211 5.56 0.33 11.21
N GLN A 212 5.99 -0.61 10.37
CA GLN A 212 7.20 -0.48 9.57
C GLN A 212 7.14 0.69 8.59
N GLN A 213 8.28 1.35 8.38
CA GLN A 213 8.41 2.43 7.40
C GLN A 213 9.80 2.42 6.78
N VAL A 214 9.91 2.90 5.53
CA VAL A 214 11.18 3.24 4.90
C VAL A 214 11.83 4.35 5.73
N THR A 215 13.09 4.13 6.13
CA THR A 215 13.90 5.10 6.89
C THR A 215 14.17 6.38 6.08
N ASP A 216 14.57 7.45 6.77
CA ASP A 216 15.05 8.68 6.12
C ASP A 216 16.18 8.40 5.12
N GLU A 217 17.11 7.49 5.42
CA GLU A 217 18.17 7.05 4.49
C GLU A 217 17.60 6.39 3.23
N GLY A 218 16.61 5.50 3.40
CA GLY A 218 15.91 4.87 2.28
C GLY A 218 15.15 5.89 1.42
N MET A 219 14.48 6.86 2.05
CA MET A 219 13.79 7.95 1.38
C MET A 219 14.77 8.88 0.65
N GLU A 220 15.95 9.16 1.21
CA GLU A 220 16.99 9.96 0.56
C GLU A 220 17.57 9.25 -0.68
N ARG A 221 17.84 7.94 -0.58
CA ARG A 221 18.23 7.10 -1.73
C ARG A 221 17.17 7.12 -2.83
N LEU A 222 15.89 7.04 -2.46
CA LEU A 222 14.77 7.16 -3.39
C LEU A 222 14.73 8.54 -4.06
N PHE A 223 14.86 9.63 -3.30
CA PHE A 223 14.82 10.96 -3.90
C PHE A 223 16.01 11.26 -4.81
N ARG A 224 17.21 10.73 -4.52
CA ARG A 224 18.37 10.84 -5.42
C ARG A 224 18.12 10.17 -6.78
N SER A 225 17.64 8.93 -6.81
CA SER A 225 17.39 8.23 -8.09
C SER A 225 16.32 8.91 -8.95
N LEU A 226 15.34 9.59 -8.32
CA LEU A 226 14.32 10.37 -9.03
C LEU A 226 14.84 11.70 -9.61
N VAL A 227 16.04 12.15 -9.22
CA VAL A 227 16.73 13.28 -9.86
C VAL A 227 17.61 12.78 -11.01
N GLU A 228 18.37 11.71 -10.79
CA GLU A 228 19.26 11.10 -11.80
C GLU A 228 18.48 10.63 -13.06
N ASP A 229 17.29 10.05 -12.89
CA ASP A 229 16.38 9.67 -14.00
C ASP A 229 15.92 10.86 -14.88
N ASN A 230 16.10 12.12 -14.46
CA ASN A 230 15.68 13.31 -15.21
C ASN A 230 16.81 13.97 -16.05
N GLU A 231 18.08 13.65 -15.82
CA GLU A 231 19.20 14.24 -16.58
C GLU A 231 19.64 13.38 -17.78
N GLY A 232 19.02 12.21 -17.96
CA GLY A 232 19.34 11.25 -19.04
C GLY A 232 18.79 11.56 -20.43
N ASP A 233 18.17 12.72 -20.66
CA ASP A 233 17.58 13.13 -21.96
C ASP A 233 18.18 14.50 -22.39
N GLY A 234 19.49 14.52 -22.65
CA GLY A 234 20.23 15.74 -22.98
C GLY A 234 21.70 15.53 -23.32
N ASP A 235 22.00 15.13 -24.57
CA ASP A 235 23.36 15.18 -25.12
C ASP A 235 23.76 16.63 -25.45
N VAL A 236 24.56 17.27 -24.58
CA VAL A 236 25.60 18.23 -24.97
C VAL A 236 26.74 18.18 -23.95
N GLY A 237 28.00 18.12 -24.39
CA GLY A 237 29.13 17.75 -23.54
C GLY A 237 29.97 18.87 -22.91
N VAL A 238 30.79 18.42 -21.95
CA VAL A 238 32.13 18.92 -21.54
C VAL A 238 32.29 20.39 -21.11
N SER A 239 32.54 20.57 -19.80
CA SER A 239 33.83 21.12 -19.32
C SER A 239 34.06 20.83 -17.82
N ASP A 240 35.29 20.43 -17.48
CA ASP A 240 35.78 20.27 -16.10
C ASP A 240 36.02 21.60 -15.36
N GLU A 241 36.33 21.50 -14.06
CA GLU A 241 36.63 22.57 -13.08
C GLU A 241 35.38 23.33 -12.58
N VAL A 242 35.21 23.64 -11.28
CA VAL A 242 36.18 23.99 -10.24
C VAL A 242 35.82 23.38 -8.87
N LEU A 243 36.85 23.04 -8.08
CA LEU A 243 36.74 22.64 -6.67
C LEU A 243 36.34 23.82 -5.76
N GLY A 244 35.29 23.66 -4.95
CA GLY A 244 34.92 24.64 -3.93
C GLY A 244 33.86 24.09 -2.97
N GLY A 245 34.29 23.52 -1.84
CA GLY A 245 33.36 23.03 -0.82
C GLY A 245 32.94 24.12 0.16
N ASP A 246 31.71 24.04 0.68
CA ASP A 246 31.39 24.65 1.97
C ASP A 246 30.44 23.75 2.79
N LYS A 247 30.58 23.80 4.11
CA LYS A 247 29.83 23.02 5.10
C LYS A 247 28.92 23.94 5.89
N ARG A 248 27.59 23.92 5.66
CA ARG A 248 26.61 24.41 6.65
C ARG A 248 25.14 24.09 6.32
N SER A 249 24.58 23.12 7.03
CA SER A 249 23.18 23.15 7.52
C SER A 249 22.95 21.97 8.49
N ARG A 250 23.02 22.24 9.79
CA ARG A 250 22.67 21.33 10.90
C ARG A 250 21.95 22.17 11.97
N ALA A 251 21.05 21.54 12.74
CA ALA A 251 19.91 22.14 13.44
C ALA A 251 18.74 22.41 12.47
N VAL A 252 17.47 22.11 12.80
CA VAL A 252 16.85 22.22 14.14
C VAL A 252 16.20 20.91 14.63
N LEU A 253 16.58 20.49 15.84
CA LEU A 253 15.79 19.62 16.72
C LEU A 253 15.81 20.28 18.10
N GLY A 254 14.69 20.84 18.53
CA GLY A 254 14.57 21.58 19.79
C GLY A 254 14.10 20.69 20.93
N VAL A 255 15.00 20.38 21.87
CA VAL A 255 14.65 19.73 23.14
C VAL A 255 14.19 20.79 24.15
N VAL A 256 13.17 20.46 24.93
CA VAL A 256 12.61 21.29 26.00
C VAL A 256 13.38 21.04 27.29
N ASP A 257 13.78 22.09 28.01
CA ASP A 257 13.97 22.00 29.46
C ASP A 257 13.65 23.33 30.17
N GLN A 258 13.43 23.26 31.49
CA GLN A 258 12.78 24.26 32.31
C GLN A 258 13.77 25.19 33.03
N HIS A 259 13.35 26.44 33.31
CA HIS A 259 13.37 27.05 34.66
C HIS A 259 12.87 28.52 34.64
N SER A 260 12.13 28.91 35.67
CA SER A 260 11.86 30.30 36.12
C SER A 260 12.61 30.54 37.44
N PRO A 261 12.64 31.73 38.10
CA PRO A 261 11.97 33.04 37.87
C PRO A 261 13.00 34.22 37.98
N PRO A 262 12.72 35.49 38.38
CA PRO A 262 11.46 36.20 38.70
C PRO A 262 11.27 37.62 38.07
N LEU A 263 10.18 38.27 38.49
CA LEU A 263 9.52 39.48 37.97
C LEU A 263 10.10 40.83 38.47
N VAL A 264 10.21 41.83 37.56
CA VAL A 264 9.94 43.30 37.71
C VAL A 264 9.70 43.86 36.28
N GLY A 265 8.86 44.86 35.95
CA GLY A 265 7.79 45.54 36.70
C GLY A 265 7.66 47.06 36.42
N GLY A 266 6.80 47.49 35.46
CA GLY A 266 6.54 48.93 35.18
C GLY A 266 6.01 49.24 33.75
N VAL A 267 5.10 50.22 33.62
CA VAL A 267 4.26 50.57 32.43
C VAL A 267 3.95 52.11 32.50
N PRO A 268 3.43 52.83 31.48
CA PRO A 268 3.78 53.03 30.06
C PRO A 268 4.10 54.52 29.70
N ALA A 269 4.27 54.85 28.40
CA ALA A 269 3.53 55.91 27.64
C ALA A 269 4.39 56.69 26.61
N GLY A 270 3.77 57.14 25.50
CA GLY A 270 4.31 58.20 24.64
C GLY A 270 4.06 58.01 23.13
N ARG A 271 3.25 58.88 22.51
CA ARG A 271 3.05 58.96 21.05
C ARG A 271 4.09 59.88 20.39
N THR A 272 4.39 59.70 19.10
CA THR A 272 4.36 60.76 18.07
C THR A 272 4.65 60.20 16.66
N ALA A 273 4.33 60.98 15.62
CA ALA A 273 4.51 60.64 14.21
C ALA A 273 5.44 61.66 13.51
N GLY A 274 6.10 61.26 12.42
CA GLY A 274 6.97 62.11 11.59
C GLY A 274 7.31 61.44 10.25
N ARG A 275 7.65 62.21 9.21
CA ARG A 275 7.85 61.80 7.81
C ARG A 275 9.30 62.04 7.31
N ASP A 276 9.53 61.65 6.05
CA ASP A 276 10.66 61.93 5.13
C ASP A 276 11.88 60.98 5.28
N ALA A 277 12.20 60.12 4.30
CA ALA A 277 12.82 60.34 2.97
C ALA A 277 14.32 60.70 3.08
N SER A 278 15.29 59.91 2.59
CA SER A 278 15.55 59.53 1.17
C SER A 278 16.60 58.36 1.06
N PRO A 279 17.05 57.90 -0.14
CA PRO A 279 17.27 56.45 -0.42
C PRO A 279 18.74 55.92 -0.54
N GLU A 280 18.83 54.65 -0.99
CA GLU A 280 19.96 53.85 -1.55
C GLU A 280 20.73 52.89 -0.60
N PRO A 281 21.31 51.77 -1.11
CA PRO A 281 21.39 51.32 -2.52
C PRO A 281 20.61 50.03 -2.84
N GLN A 282 20.53 49.69 -4.14
CA GLN A 282 19.99 48.41 -4.63
C GLN A 282 20.96 47.26 -4.32
N GLU A 283 20.48 46.15 -3.77
CA GLU A 283 21.20 44.88 -3.81
C GLU A 283 21.07 44.23 -5.19
N ASP A 284 22.18 43.71 -5.68
CA ASP A 284 22.32 43.16 -7.03
C ASP A 284 21.53 41.85 -7.18
N ALA A 285 20.69 41.79 -8.21
CA ALA A 285 19.80 40.65 -8.43
C ALA A 285 20.57 39.48 -9.04
N THR A 286 21.30 38.74 -8.20
CA THR A 286 21.90 37.46 -8.58
C THR A 286 20.81 36.53 -9.15
N PRO A 287 20.99 35.96 -10.36
CA PRO A 287 20.00 35.08 -10.94
C PRO A 287 19.98 33.79 -10.12
N THR A 288 18.98 33.65 -9.26
CA THR A 288 18.72 32.40 -8.55
C THR A 288 18.24 31.39 -9.57
N THR A 289 19.17 30.56 -10.06
CA THR A 289 18.89 29.41 -10.92
C THR A 289 17.98 28.45 -10.15
N THR A 290 16.68 28.59 -10.36
CA THR A 290 15.69 27.66 -9.83
C THR A 290 15.83 26.35 -10.60
N ASN A 291 16.69 25.46 -10.10
CA ASN A 291 16.83 24.10 -10.61
C ASN A 291 15.48 23.38 -10.48
N ASN A 292 14.71 23.45 -11.56
CA ASN A 292 13.34 22.96 -11.67
C ASN A 292 13.35 21.43 -11.86
N THR A 293 13.85 20.74 -10.85
CA THR A 293 13.85 19.28 -10.76
C THR A 293 12.40 18.79 -10.77
N LYS A 294 11.97 18.25 -11.91
CA LYS A 294 10.67 17.58 -12.05
C LYS A 294 10.66 16.29 -11.23
N LYS A 295 10.50 16.40 -9.91
CA LYS A 295 10.27 15.27 -9.01
C LYS A 295 9.17 14.40 -9.61
N ARG A 296 9.41 13.09 -9.79
CA ARG A 296 8.34 12.17 -10.23
C ARG A 296 7.15 12.36 -9.29
N LYS A 297 5.99 12.66 -9.86
CA LYS A 297 4.75 12.87 -9.12
C LYS A 297 4.39 11.56 -8.41
N ILE A 298 3.99 11.65 -7.14
CA ILE A 298 3.38 10.52 -6.41
C ILE A 298 2.19 10.04 -7.24
N PHE A 299 2.20 8.76 -7.59
CA PHE A 299 1.10 8.13 -8.30
C PHE A 299 0.05 7.68 -7.28
N SER A 300 -1.24 7.82 -7.61
CA SER A 300 -2.33 7.38 -6.74
C SER A 300 -3.23 6.42 -7.51
N ALA A 301 -3.74 5.40 -6.82
CA ALA A 301 -4.63 4.40 -7.41
C ALA A 301 -5.99 4.97 -7.87
N HIS A 302 -6.43 6.11 -7.33
CA HIS A 302 -7.78 6.63 -7.61
C HIS A 302 -7.91 7.24 -9.02
N PRO A 303 -9.15 7.32 -9.58
CA PRO A 303 -10.37 6.70 -9.09
C PRO A 303 -10.44 5.20 -9.43
N LEU A 304 -10.99 4.38 -8.53
CA LEU A 304 -11.37 2.99 -8.82
C LEU A 304 -12.84 2.77 -8.46
N ARG A 305 -13.55 1.99 -9.26
CA ARG A 305 -14.89 1.47 -8.95
C ARG A 305 -14.77 0.02 -8.44
N PRO A 306 -15.79 -0.55 -7.79
CA PRO A 306 -15.79 -1.95 -7.39
C PRO A 306 -15.44 -2.90 -8.55
N GLY A 307 -14.50 -3.82 -8.33
CA GLY A 307 -13.97 -4.73 -9.35
C GLY A 307 -12.85 -4.16 -10.23
N ASP A 308 -12.62 -2.84 -10.22
CA ASP A 308 -11.39 -2.24 -10.78
C ASP A 308 -10.21 -2.53 -9.82
N LEU A 309 -8.98 -2.46 -10.32
CA LEU A 309 -7.79 -2.77 -9.52
C LEU A 309 -6.55 -1.93 -9.84
N SER A 310 -5.64 -1.90 -8.86
CA SER A 310 -4.25 -1.47 -9.01
C SER A 310 -3.31 -2.64 -8.73
N VAL A 311 -2.14 -2.64 -9.36
CA VAL A 311 -1.12 -3.68 -9.17
C VAL A 311 0.22 -3.04 -8.93
N HIS A 312 0.96 -3.48 -7.92
CA HIS A 312 2.32 -3.02 -7.62
C HIS A 312 3.27 -4.18 -7.32
N SER A 313 4.54 -4.03 -7.65
CA SER A 313 5.61 -4.93 -7.20
C SER A 313 5.76 -4.86 -5.69
N PHE A 314 6.13 -5.97 -5.03
CA PHE A 314 6.42 -5.98 -3.60
C PHE A 314 7.51 -4.99 -3.17
N LEU A 315 8.36 -4.57 -4.11
CA LEU A 315 9.44 -3.60 -3.92
C LEU A 315 9.03 -2.15 -4.22
N THR A 316 7.78 -1.88 -4.63
CA THR A 316 7.32 -0.51 -4.84
C THR A 316 7.05 0.16 -3.50
N VAL A 317 7.68 1.31 -3.25
CA VAL A 317 7.46 2.11 -2.05
C VAL A 317 6.08 2.74 -2.13
N HIS A 318 5.22 2.41 -1.16
CA HIS A 318 3.82 2.82 -1.16
C HIS A 318 3.29 3.13 0.25
N SER A 319 2.19 3.89 0.32
CA SER A 319 1.51 4.29 1.55
C SER A 319 0.00 4.43 1.31
N SER A 320 -0.81 4.60 2.35
CA SER A 320 -2.17 5.12 2.17
C SER A 320 -2.62 5.93 3.38
N GLN A 321 -3.29 7.05 3.11
CA GLN A 321 -3.76 8.00 4.10
C GLN A 321 -5.07 7.54 4.75
N PRO A 322 -5.51 8.18 5.85
CA PRO A 322 -6.84 7.96 6.40
C PRO A 322 -7.93 8.27 5.37
N ASN A 323 -9.02 7.49 5.44
CA ASN A 323 -10.27 7.82 4.77
C ASN A 323 -10.85 9.11 5.41
N LYS A 324 -11.28 10.05 4.58
CA LYS A 324 -11.90 11.32 4.97
C LYS A 324 -13.39 11.38 4.65
N ASP A 325 -13.93 10.35 3.99
CA ASP A 325 -15.35 10.21 3.70
C ASP A 325 -16.12 9.97 5.01
N THR A 326 -17.35 10.50 5.08
CA THR A 326 -18.20 10.42 6.28
C THR A 326 -19.30 9.37 6.17
N ASP A 327 -19.57 8.85 4.97
CA ASP A 327 -20.65 7.90 4.65
C ASP A 327 -20.15 6.49 4.30
N ARG A 328 -18.99 6.37 3.62
CA ARG A 328 -18.50 5.10 3.05
C ARG A 328 -17.17 4.64 3.63
N ASP A 329 -17.12 3.38 4.03
CA ASP A 329 -15.86 2.68 4.31
C ASP A 329 -15.15 2.39 2.98
N ARG A 330 -13.85 2.70 2.87
CA ARG A 330 -13.02 2.24 1.74
C ARG A 330 -12.67 0.78 1.96
N VAL A 331 -13.12 -0.09 1.07
CA VAL A 331 -12.87 -1.53 1.12
C VAL A 331 -12.07 -1.95 -0.10
N GLY A 332 -10.96 -2.65 0.14
CA GLY A 332 -10.28 -3.38 -0.91
C GLY A 332 -9.47 -4.54 -0.37
N LEU A 333 -9.10 -5.44 -1.27
CA LEU A 333 -8.43 -6.69 -0.98
C LEU A 333 -7.07 -6.72 -1.70
N ALA A 334 -6.00 -6.80 -0.93
CA ALA A 334 -4.68 -7.09 -1.46
C ALA A 334 -4.58 -8.60 -1.73
N VAL A 335 -4.30 -9.00 -2.96
CA VAL A 335 -4.04 -10.39 -3.38
C VAL A 335 -2.59 -10.48 -3.82
N ARG A 336 -1.77 -11.23 -3.07
CA ARG A 336 -0.33 -11.31 -3.28
C ARG A 336 -0.02 -12.52 -4.17
N LEU A 337 0.43 -12.26 -5.40
CA LEU A 337 0.81 -13.28 -6.37
C LEU A 337 2.33 -13.42 -6.44
N VAL A 338 2.82 -14.66 -6.46
CA VAL A 338 4.27 -14.96 -6.43
C VAL A 338 4.63 -16.00 -7.49
N PRO A 339 5.82 -15.91 -8.13
CA PRO A 339 6.39 -17.04 -8.85
C PRO A 339 6.69 -18.20 -7.90
N LEU A 340 6.38 -19.43 -8.30
CA LEU A 340 6.64 -20.62 -7.46
C LEU A 340 8.13 -20.78 -7.12
N SER A 341 9.03 -20.30 -7.98
CA SER A 341 10.49 -20.27 -7.73
C SER A 341 10.91 -19.46 -6.51
N CYS A 342 10.05 -18.58 -5.97
CA CYS A 342 10.32 -17.84 -4.73
C CYS A 342 10.14 -18.71 -3.47
N GLY A 343 9.63 -19.94 -3.61
CA GLY A 343 9.38 -20.86 -2.51
C GLY A 343 10.60 -21.64 -2.01
N ILE A 344 11.76 -21.54 -2.67
CA ILE A 344 12.92 -22.39 -2.37
C ILE A 344 13.39 -22.16 -0.93
N GLY A 345 13.34 -23.22 -0.12
CA GLY A 345 13.70 -23.18 1.31
C GLY A 345 12.59 -22.65 2.23
N ARG A 346 11.43 -22.25 1.70
CA ARG A 346 10.29 -21.77 2.48
C ARG A 346 9.42 -22.92 2.98
N ARG A 347 8.56 -22.63 3.96
CA ARG A 347 7.53 -23.55 4.48
C ARG A 347 6.11 -23.02 4.30
N ASP A 348 5.97 -21.80 3.79
CA ASP A 348 4.69 -21.17 3.53
C ASP A 348 3.83 -22.06 2.65
N ARG A 349 2.53 -21.92 2.89
CA ARG A 349 1.50 -22.50 2.06
C ARG A 349 0.93 -21.46 1.10
N VAL A 350 0.65 -21.89 -0.12
CA VAL A 350 0.15 -21.06 -1.22
C VAL A 350 -1.01 -21.74 -1.94
N THR A 351 -1.97 -20.96 -2.42
CA THR A 351 -3.11 -21.44 -3.19
C THR A 351 -2.75 -21.43 -4.68
N PRO A 352 -2.62 -22.60 -5.34
CA PRO A 352 -2.53 -22.66 -6.79
C PRO A 352 -3.88 -22.28 -7.41
N PHE A 353 -3.85 -21.78 -8.65
CA PHE A 353 -5.08 -21.55 -9.41
C PHE A 353 -5.77 -22.89 -9.74
N VAL A 354 -7.10 -22.90 -9.81
CA VAL A 354 -7.91 -24.13 -9.90
C VAL A 354 -7.55 -24.99 -11.12
N GLU A 355 -7.22 -24.37 -12.25
CA GLU A 355 -6.77 -25.07 -13.46
C GLU A 355 -5.41 -25.78 -13.31
N ASP A 356 -4.56 -25.37 -12.36
CA ASP A 356 -3.27 -26.00 -12.09
C ASP A 356 -3.38 -27.19 -11.13
N LEU A 357 -4.49 -27.34 -10.38
CA LEU A 357 -4.65 -28.37 -9.33
C LEU A 357 -4.53 -29.81 -9.85
N GLN A 358 -4.84 -30.06 -11.13
CA GLN A 358 -4.70 -31.38 -11.74
C GLN A 358 -3.29 -31.65 -12.32
N ALA A 359 -2.48 -30.60 -12.51
CA ALA A 359 -1.23 -30.66 -13.26
C ALA A 359 0.02 -30.72 -12.38
N LYS A 360 -0.07 -30.36 -11.10
CA LYS A 360 1.10 -30.15 -10.22
C LYS A 360 1.10 -31.08 -9.00
N SER A 361 2.29 -31.50 -8.57
CA SER A 361 2.48 -32.24 -7.31
C SER A 361 2.14 -31.37 -6.10
N HIS A 362 1.86 -31.98 -4.94
CA HIS A 362 1.53 -31.27 -3.68
C HIS A 362 2.63 -30.31 -3.15
N GLN A 363 3.79 -30.29 -3.80
CA GLN A 363 4.89 -29.37 -3.57
C GLN A 363 5.58 -29.09 -4.93
N GLU A 364 5.77 -27.83 -5.29
CA GLU A 364 6.56 -27.38 -6.45
C GLU A 364 7.19 -26.01 -6.12
N GLY A 365 8.40 -25.74 -6.59
CA GLY A 365 9.11 -24.48 -6.33
C GLY A 365 9.55 -24.24 -4.88
N GLY A 366 9.15 -25.12 -3.95
CA GLY A 366 9.52 -25.12 -2.53
C GLY A 366 8.35 -24.76 -1.59
N PHE A 367 7.31 -24.10 -2.09
CA PHE A 367 6.06 -23.90 -1.36
C PHE A 367 5.26 -25.21 -1.22
N GLN A 368 4.50 -25.34 -0.13
CA GLN A 368 3.46 -26.37 0.00
C GLN A 368 2.13 -25.84 -0.58
N PHE A 369 1.35 -26.69 -1.25
CA PHE A 369 0.09 -26.27 -1.86
C PHE A 369 -1.14 -26.43 -0.97
N GLU A 370 -2.00 -25.42 -0.99
CA GLU A 370 -3.36 -25.42 -0.48
C GLU A 370 -4.29 -26.04 -1.52
N THR A 371 -4.25 -27.37 -1.65
CA THR A 371 -5.07 -28.09 -2.64
C THR A 371 -6.53 -28.29 -2.21
N PHE A 372 -6.91 -27.82 -1.01
CA PHE A 372 -8.28 -27.86 -0.53
C PHE A 372 -9.08 -26.67 -1.08
N ILE A 373 -10.17 -26.95 -1.79
CA ILE A 373 -11.10 -25.94 -2.27
C ILE A 373 -12.22 -25.79 -1.21
N PRO A 374 -12.38 -24.63 -0.56
CA PRO A 374 -13.43 -24.40 0.43
C PRO A 374 -14.82 -24.65 -0.14
N LYS A 375 -15.72 -25.17 0.71
CA LYS A 375 -17.11 -25.52 0.39
C LYS A 375 -18.11 -24.82 1.28
N ASP A 376 -17.77 -24.61 2.55
CA ASP A 376 -18.64 -23.98 3.54
C ASP A 376 -17.95 -22.72 4.09
N GLU A 377 -18.66 -21.58 4.18
CA GLU A 377 -18.08 -20.39 4.82
C GLU A 377 -17.74 -20.69 6.28
N MET A 378 -16.47 -20.49 6.65
CA MET A 378 -15.96 -20.72 8.02
C MET A 378 -16.16 -22.16 8.53
N GLY A 379 -16.29 -23.14 7.62
CA GLY A 379 -16.45 -24.55 7.98
C GLY A 379 -15.27 -25.10 8.79
N GLN A 380 -15.47 -26.24 9.46
CA GLN A 380 -14.44 -26.87 10.30
C GLN A 380 -13.16 -27.17 9.50
N ARG A 381 -13.29 -27.59 8.23
CA ARG A 381 -12.13 -27.93 7.41
C ARG A 381 -11.42 -26.70 6.86
N GLU A 382 -12.18 -25.70 6.46
CA GLU A 382 -11.71 -24.37 6.07
C GLU A 382 -10.87 -23.75 7.18
N MET A 383 -11.36 -23.80 8.42
CA MET A 383 -10.63 -23.32 9.60
C MET A 383 -9.34 -24.10 9.86
N GLU A 384 -9.33 -25.43 9.69
CA GLU A 384 -8.12 -26.26 9.82
C GLU A 384 -7.05 -25.91 8.78
N GLU A 385 -7.43 -25.84 7.49
CA GLU A 385 -6.49 -25.53 6.40
C GLU A 385 -6.00 -24.08 6.44
N TRP A 386 -6.87 -23.13 6.81
CA TRP A 386 -6.51 -21.74 7.05
C TRP A 386 -5.54 -21.60 8.24
N THR A 387 -5.83 -22.26 9.37
CA THR A 387 -4.95 -22.21 10.56
C THR A 387 -3.57 -22.73 10.22
N LEU A 388 -3.49 -23.90 9.57
CA LEU A 388 -2.23 -24.50 9.15
C LEU A 388 -1.46 -23.62 8.13
N SER A 389 -2.15 -22.85 7.29
CA SER A 389 -1.50 -21.88 6.40
C SER A 389 -0.97 -20.66 7.15
N MET A 390 -1.78 -20.09 8.05
CA MET A 390 -1.42 -18.90 8.83
C MET A 390 -0.29 -19.19 9.81
N GLU A 391 -0.23 -20.38 10.42
CA GLU A 391 0.90 -20.81 11.24
C GLU A 391 2.22 -20.79 10.46
N ARG A 392 2.23 -21.34 9.23
CA ARG A 392 3.43 -21.36 8.38
C ARG A 392 3.84 -19.99 7.88
N GLU A 393 2.89 -19.12 7.53
CA GLU A 393 3.19 -17.74 7.14
C GLU A 393 3.80 -16.96 8.32
N LYS A 394 3.24 -17.14 9.53
CA LYS A 394 3.74 -16.48 10.74
C LYS A 394 5.11 -16.96 11.19
N GLU A 395 5.48 -18.22 10.98
CA GLU A 395 6.82 -18.76 11.30
C GLU A 395 7.94 -17.87 10.73
N LEU A 396 7.79 -17.37 9.49
CA LEU A 396 8.76 -16.45 8.87
C LEU A 396 8.42 -14.97 9.09
N TYR A 397 7.14 -14.59 9.03
CA TYR A 397 6.74 -13.18 9.16
C TYR A 397 7.05 -12.60 10.56
N PHE A 398 7.05 -13.44 11.59
CA PHE A 398 7.35 -13.08 12.98
C PHE A 398 8.61 -13.76 13.54
N GLU A 399 9.53 -14.24 12.67
CA GLU A 399 10.75 -14.98 13.06
C GLU A 399 11.59 -14.20 14.10
N ASP A 400 11.86 -12.92 13.83
CA ASP A 400 12.60 -12.01 14.71
C ASP A 400 11.72 -11.35 15.80
N HIS A 401 10.45 -11.75 15.89
CA HIS A 401 9.37 -11.02 16.56
C HIS A 401 8.45 -11.93 17.38
N GLN A 402 9.06 -12.86 18.13
CA GLN A 402 8.32 -13.90 18.85
C GLN A 402 7.25 -13.37 19.83
N GLY A 403 6.12 -14.05 19.88
CA GLY A 403 4.98 -13.70 20.74
C GLY A 403 4.10 -12.56 20.20
N MET A 404 4.34 -12.07 18.99
CA MET A 404 3.56 -11.00 18.37
C MET A 404 2.56 -11.53 17.32
N SER A 405 1.53 -10.74 17.05
CA SER A 405 0.44 -11.06 16.11
C SER A 405 0.21 -9.92 15.12
N TYR A 406 -0.68 -10.17 14.15
CA TYR A 406 -1.20 -9.10 13.29
C TYR A 406 -2.02 -8.08 14.10
N LYS A 407 -2.09 -6.84 13.58
CA LYS A 407 -2.97 -5.77 14.05
C LYS A 407 -4.35 -5.88 13.41
#